data_AF-A0A841HFM8-F1
#
_entry.id   AF-A0A841HFM8-F1
#
_cell.length_a   1.000
_cell.length_b   1.000
_cell.length_c   1.000
_cell.angle_alpha   90.00
_cell.angle_beta   90.00
_cell.angle_gamma   90.00
#
_symmetry.space_group_name_H-M   'P 1'
#
loop_
_entity.id
_entity.type
_entity.pdbx_description
1 polymer ?
#
loop_
_entity_poly.entity_id
_entity_poly.type
_entity_poly.pdbx_seq_one_letter_code
_entity_poly.pdbx_strand_id
1 'polypeptide(L)'
;MGHRALIAYERIDGQHTLHYSHWGAANLKLKHQISAESPLGGEDTDSKWAKQLLAELADGLEADAVDDYLVDEDRPSTVVEPKPRATGLTLDEIVADHLDRE
;
A
#
# COMPACT_ATOMS: atom_id res chain seq x y z
N MET A 1 -20.51 -1.90 8.11
CA MET A 1 -19.74 -2.70 7.14
C MET A 1 -18.50 -1.90 6.77
N GLY A 2 -17.32 -2.51 6.83
CA GLY A 2 -16.05 -1.84 6.48
C GLY A 2 -15.88 -1.78 4.98
N HIS A 3 -15.54 -0.60 4.45
CA HIS A 3 -15.27 -0.41 3.03
C HIS A 3 -13.79 -0.67 2.77
N ARG A 4 -13.47 -1.86 2.24
CA ARG A 4 -12.11 -2.21 1.82
C ARG A 4 -11.82 -1.59 0.47
N ALA A 5 -10.63 -1.02 0.32
CA ALA A 5 -10.12 -0.54 -0.96
C ALA A 5 -8.80 -1.25 -1.28
N LEU A 6 -8.58 -1.48 -2.57
CA LEU A 6 -7.27 -1.87 -3.10
C LEU A 6 -6.52 -0.60 -3.52
N ILE A 7 -5.22 -0.58 -3.25
CA ILE A 7 -4.31 0.49 -3.64
C ILE A 7 -3.15 -0.12 -4.40
N ALA A 8 -2.95 0.34 -5.63
CA ALA A 8 -1.84 -0.06 -6.47
C ALA A 8 -0.85 1.11 -6.54
N TYR A 9 0.36 0.90 -6.00
CA TYR A 9 1.48 1.82 -6.20
C TYR A 9 2.31 1.33 -7.39
N GLU A 10 2.64 2.23 -8.29
CA GLU A 10 3.47 1.93 -9.46
C GLU A 10 4.94 1.69 -9.04
N ARG A 11 5.57 0.70 -9.69
CA ARG A 11 6.98 0.35 -9.58
C ARG A 11 7.77 0.95 -10.74
N ILE A 12 9.09 1.02 -10.61
CA ILE A 12 9.98 1.61 -11.64
C ILE A 12 9.92 0.82 -12.98
N ASP A 13 9.60 -0.47 -12.91
CA ASP A 13 9.44 -1.35 -14.08
C ASP A 13 8.06 -1.21 -14.77
N GLY A 14 7.18 -0.33 -14.29
CA GLY A 14 5.83 -0.12 -14.80
C GLY A 14 4.80 -1.14 -14.30
N GLN A 15 5.21 -2.09 -13.46
CA GLN A 15 4.31 -2.96 -12.73
C GLN A 15 3.83 -2.27 -11.44
N HIS A 16 3.04 -2.97 -10.63
CA HIS A 16 2.40 -2.41 -9.46
C HIS A 16 2.59 -3.30 -8.24
N THR A 17 2.63 -2.65 -7.08
CA THR A 17 2.54 -3.28 -5.77
C THR A 17 1.16 -2.99 -5.19
N LEU A 18 0.47 -4.05 -4.80
CA LEU A 18 -0.93 -4.02 -4.38
C LEU A 18 -1.05 -4.08 -2.86
N HIS A 19 -1.74 -3.12 -2.26
CA HIS A 19 -2.01 -3.00 -0.83
C HIS A 19 -3.51 -2.95 -0.54
N TYR A 20 -3.87 -3.21 0.72
CA TYR A 20 -5.21 -2.97 1.24
C TYR A 20 -5.32 -1.68 2.03
N SER A 21 -6.52 -1.09 2.02
CA SER A 21 -6.95 -0.16 3.05
C SER A 21 -8.24 -0.65 3.69
N HIS A 22 -8.28 -0.62 5.03
CA HIS A 22 -9.43 -1.07 5.82
C HIS A 22 -10.61 -0.08 5.82
N TRP A 23 -10.37 1.18 5.45
CA TRP A 23 -11.35 2.28 5.51
C TRP A 23 -11.44 3.10 4.23
N GLY A 24 -10.64 2.75 3.22
CA GLY A 24 -10.33 3.64 2.11
C GLY A 24 -11.46 3.93 1.12
N ALA A 25 -12.46 3.05 1.01
CA ALA A 25 -13.55 3.24 0.06
C ALA A 25 -14.74 4.07 0.62
N ALA A 26 -14.70 4.47 1.90
CA ALA A 26 -15.76 5.29 2.48
C ALA A 26 -15.57 6.79 2.16
N ASN A 27 -16.53 7.39 1.44
CA ASN A 27 -16.63 8.85 1.20
C ASN A 27 -15.37 9.50 0.59
N LEU A 28 -14.60 8.77 -0.23
CA LEU A 28 -13.34 9.25 -0.84
C LEU A 28 -12.29 9.75 0.17
N LYS A 29 -12.41 9.39 1.46
CA LYS A 29 -11.50 9.86 2.51
C LYS A 29 -10.04 9.53 2.20
N LEU A 30 -9.80 8.38 1.56
CA LEU A 30 -8.47 7.93 1.20
C LEU A 30 -7.73 8.89 0.26
N LYS A 31 -8.45 9.54 -0.67
CA LYS A 31 -7.87 10.52 -1.61
C LYS A 31 -7.22 11.70 -0.87
N HIS A 32 -7.70 12.00 0.33
CA HIS A 32 -7.20 13.10 1.15
C HIS A 32 -6.18 12.65 2.20
N GLN A 33 -6.03 11.34 2.39
CA GLN A 33 -5.14 10.75 3.40
C GLN A 33 -3.85 10.19 2.81
N ILE A 34 -3.83 9.91 1.50
CA ILE A 34 -2.63 9.47 0.80
C ILE A 34 -2.06 10.63 -0.01
N SER A 35 -0.78 10.93 0.21
CA SER A 35 -0.01 11.90 -0.56
C SER A 35 1.44 11.42 -0.72
N ALA A 36 2.24 12.13 -1.52
CA ALA A 36 3.68 11.86 -1.59
C ALA A 36 4.38 12.03 -0.22
N GLU A 37 3.85 12.88 0.65
CA GLU A 37 4.39 13.09 2.00
C GLU A 37 3.92 12.00 2.98
N SER A 38 2.70 11.48 2.78
CA SER A 38 2.06 10.44 3.59
C SER A 38 1.60 9.26 2.72
N PRO A 39 2.54 8.46 2.18
CA PRO A 39 2.22 7.47 1.16
C PRO A 39 1.23 6.40 1.63
N LEU A 40 1.30 5.97 2.89
CA LEU A 40 0.37 5.00 3.48
C LEU A 40 -0.79 5.66 4.26
N GLY A 41 -0.83 6.99 4.25
CA GLY A 41 -1.65 7.81 5.14
C GLY A 41 -1.41 7.55 6.63
N GLY A 42 -2.23 8.18 7.45
CA GLY A 42 -2.12 8.15 8.92
C GLY A 42 -1.92 9.54 9.50
N GLU A 43 -1.67 9.62 10.79
CA GLU A 43 -1.44 10.89 11.50
C GLU A 43 -0.03 11.43 11.28
N ASP A 44 0.93 10.56 10.94
CA ASP A 44 2.30 10.94 10.63
C ASP A 44 2.45 11.34 9.16
N THR A 45 2.39 12.64 8.89
CA THR A 45 2.42 13.21 7.55
C THR A 45 3.81 13.23 6.90
N ASP A 46 4.88 12.86 7.62
CA ASP A 46 6.26 12.79 7.08
C ASP A 46 6.96 11.47 7.48
N SER A 47 6.23 10.37 7.33
CA SER A 47 6.68 9.09 7.82
C SER A 47 7.83 8.52 6.98
N LYS A 48 9.07 8.76 7.45
CA LYS A 48 10.30 8.35 6.75
C LYS A 48 10.36 6.85 6.46
N TRP A 49 9.89 6.02 7.38
CA TRP A 49 9.88 4.57 7.20
C TRP A 49 8.90 4.15 6.10
N ALA A 50 7.73 4.80 6.00
CA ALA A 50 6.74 4.51 4.97
C ALA A 50 7.26 4.90 3.58
N LYS A 51 7.94 6.05 3.49
CA LYS A 51 8.62 6.49 2.27
C LYS A 51 9.73 5.53 1.86
N GLN A 52 10.56 5.09 2.81
CA GLN A 52 11.63 4.12 2.54
C GLN A 52 11.03 2.80 2.04
N LEU A 53 10.03 2.26 2.73
CA LEU A 53 9.37 1.01 2.33
C LEU A 53 8.80 1.10 0.91
N LEU A 54 8.09 2.18 0.57
CA LEU A 54 7.58 2.35 -0.80
C LEU A 54 8.70 2.51 -1.84
N ALA A 55 9.81 3.15 -1.49
CA ALA A 55 10.95 3.24 -2.40
C ALA A 55 11.55 1.86 -2.71
N GLU A 56 11.73 1.01 -1.69
CA GLU A 56 12.21 -0.36 -1.88
C GLU A 56 11.23 -1.21 -2.70
N LEU A 57 9.92 -1.10 -2.42
CA LEU A 57 8.88 -1.77 -3.20
C LEU A 57 8.85 -1.30 -4.66
N ALA A 58 9.05 0.00 -4.89
CA ALA A 58 9.14 0.55 -6.23
C ALA A 58 10.38 0.03 -6.99
N ASP A 59 11.48 -0.24 -6.29
CA ASP A 59 12.75 -0.72 -6.88
C ASP A 59 12.79 -2.22 -7.12
N GLY A 60 12.05 -3.03 -6.36
CA GLY A 60 12.33 -4.47 -6.40
C GLY A 60 11.74 -5.34 -5.32
N LEU A 61 11.44 -4.75 -4.15
CA LEU A 61 11.19 -5.53 -2.96
C LEU A 61 9.93 -6.40 -3.11
N GLU A 62 10.08 -7.68 -2.79
CA GLU A 62 8.99 -8.66 -2.84
C GLU A 62 8.19 -8.67 -1.54
N ALA A 63 6.92 -9.10 -1.63
CA ALA A 63 5.96 -9.00 -0.53
C ALA A 63 6.35 -9.79 0.74
N ASP A 64 7.09 -10.88 0.58
CA ASP A 64 7.60 -11.72 1.66
C ASP A 64 8.79 -11.08 2.40
N ALA A 65 9.66 -10.38 1.67
CA ALA A 65 10.80 -9.66 2.23
C ALA A 65 10.39 -8.40 3.02
N VAL A 66 9.16 -7.93 2.89
CA VAL A 66 8.63 -6.79 3.67
C VAL A 66 8.56 -7.11 5.16
N ASP A 67 8.38 -8.38 5.56
CA ASP A 67 8.28 -8.74 6.97
C ASP A 67 9.54 -8.34 7.76
N ASP A 68 10.73 -8.49 7.16
CA ASP A 68 12.01 -8.04 7.74
C ASP A 68 12.07 -6.51 7.90
N TYR A 69 11.42 -5.78 7.01
CA TYR A 69 11.26 -4.33 7.10
C TYR A 69 10.22 -3.91 8.13
N LEU A 70 9.31 -4.80 8.56
CA LEU A 70 8.21 -4.50 9.48
C LEU A 70 8.46 -4.89 10.94
N VAL A 71 9.61 -5.49 11.26
CA VAL A 71 9.95 -6.05 12.60
C VAL A 71 9.90 -5.02 13.75
N ASP A 72 9.97 -3.72 13.45
CA ASP A 72 9.93 -2.67 14.48
C ASP A 72 8.49 -2.45 14.99
N GLU A 73 8.22 -2.82 16.25
CA GLU A 73 6.88 -2.89 16.85
C GLU A 73 6.21 -1.52 17.13
N ASP A 74 6.96 -0.41 17.10
CA ASP A 74 6.49 0.92 17.53
C ASP A 74 5.97 1.81 16.37
N ARG A 75 5.44 1.20 15.31
CA ARG A 75 5.01 1.97 14.13
C ARG A 75 3.65 2.63 14.32
N PRO A 76 3.49 3.87 13.85
CA PRO A 76 2.18 4.52 13.84
C PRO A 76 1.21 3.75 12.93
N SER A 77 -0.06 3.72 13.33
CA SER A 77 -1.13 3.15 12.51
C SER A 77 -1.26 3.89 11.19
N THR A 78 -1.24 3.14 10.09
CA THR A 78 -1.46 3.67 8.74
C THR A 78 -2.87 3.36 8.26
N VAL A 79 -3.32 4.08 7.23
CA VAL A 79 -4.62 3.85 6.60
C VAL A 79 -4.54 2.73 5.54
N VAL A 80 -3.39 2.64 4.87
CA VAL A 80 -3.01 1.56 3.97
C VAL A 80 -2.14 0.56 4.73
N GLU A 81 -2.46 -0.72 4.63
CA GLU A 81 -1.69 -1.81 5.21
C GLU A 81 -0.27 -1.81 4.60
N PRO A 82 0.78 -1.67 5.42
CA PRO A 82 2.15 -1.55 4.91
C PRO A 82 2.63 -2.83 4.22
N LYS A 83 2.14 -3.99 4.68
CA LYS A 83 2.41 -5.27 4.05
C LYS A 83 1.64 -5.35 2.72
N PRO A 84 2.32 -5.44 1.58
CA PRO A 84 1.65 -5.63 0.31
C PRO A 84 1.00 -7.00 0.25
N ARG A 85 -0.12 -7.08 -0.46
CA ARG A 85 -0.79 -8.35 -0.78
C ARG A 85 -0.04 -9.10 -1.88
N ALA A 86 0.51 -8.37 -2.84
CA ALA A 86 1.23 -8.88 -4.00
C ALA A 86 2.07 -7.75 -4.63
N THR A 87 3.14 -8.13 -5.32
CA THR A 87 4.15 -7.27 -5.97
C THR A 87 4.32 -7.67 -7.42
N GLY A 88 4.74 -6.73 -8.28
CA GLY A 88 5.05 -7.03 -9.68
C GLY A 88 3.81 -7.44 -10.49
N LEU A 89 2.70 -6.74 -10.30
CA LEU A 89 1.45 -6.99 -11.02
C LEU A 89 1.22 -5.96 -12.13
N THR A 90 0.66 -6.41 -13.23
CA THR A 90 0.05 -5.54 -14.23
C THR A 90 -1.33 -5.06 -13.77
N LEU A 91 -1.82 -3.96 -14.35
CA LEU A 91 -3.19 -3.50 -14.08
C LEU A 91 -4.24 -4.53 -14.51
N ASP A 92 -4.00 -5.25 -15.61
CA ASP A 92 -4.90 -6.29 -16.10
C ASP A 92 -5.01 -7.45 -15.10
N GLU A 93 -3.89 -7.90 -14.53
CA GLU A 93 -3.88 -8.93 -13.45
C GLU A 93 -4.61 -8.43 -12.20
N ILE A 94 -4.41 -7.17 -11.80
CA ILE A 94 -5.12 -6.58 -10.65
C ILE A 94 -6.65 -6.62 -10.89
N VAL A 95 -7.09 -6.27 -12.09
CA VAL A 95 -8.52 -6.26 -12.43
C VAL A 95 -9.09 -7.67 -12.52
N ALA A 96 -8.37 -8.60 -13.14
CA ALA A 96 -8.84 -9.97 -13.33
C ALA A 96 -8.84 -10.80 -12.03
N ASP A 97 -7.79 -10.69 -11.23
CA ASP A 97 -7.52 -11.66 -10.16
C ASP A 97 -7.68 -11.10 -8.74
N HIS A 98 -7.76 -9.78 -8.60
CA HIS A 98 -7.75 -9.13 -7.28
C HIS A 98 -8.99 -8.28 -6.97
N LEU A 99 -9.66 -7.72 -7.99
CA LEU A 99 -10.86 -6.90 -7.82
C LEU A 99 -12.13 -7.72 -7.53
N ASP A 100 -12.20 -8.95 -8.03
CA ASP A 100 -13.33 -9.85 -7.77
C ASP A 100 -13.18 -10.56 -6.42
N ARG A 101 -13.98 -10.15 -5.45
CA ARG A 101 -14.25 -10.94 -4.24
C ARG A 101 -15.74 -11.00 -3.99
N GLU A 102 -16.29 -12.20 -4.21
CA GLU A 102 -17.56 -12.68 -3.67
C GLU A 102 -17.66 -12.52 -2.15
#